data_AF-A0A5C7ZAJ9-F1
#
_entry.id   AF-A0A5C7ZAJ9-F1
#
_cell.length_a   1.000
_cell.length_b   1.000
_cell.length_c   1.000
_cell.angle_alpha   90.00
_cell.angle_beta   90.00
_cell.angle_gamma   90.00
#
_symmetry.space_group_name_H-M   'P 1'
#
loop_
_entity.id
_entity.type
_entity.pdbx_description
1 polymer ?
#
loop_
_entity_poly.entity_id
_entity_poly.type
_entity_poly.pdbx_seq_one_letter_code
_entity_poly.pdbx_strand_id
1 'polypeptide(L)'
;MKKYLFILFAIALGTTATAQKKLYIYNFSDYDVTVSDIMTKHVTNDYPTLLYNYPYITIPAQIGSIELSNNIPTTPVFRFPFQSTAYPVDEWGRCTSATICSTNPLAASVAMATQTNAANAQVFHYIKYDDGAGAGLLGTRPLGVTELVLPNTIGYYEEFVTGTLIEYVVVIF
;
A
#
# COMPACT_ATOMS: atom_id res chain seq x y z
N MET A 1 -36.14 3.15 27.50
CA MET A 1 -34.86 3.64 26.93
C MET A 1 -34.14 2.60 26.03
N LYS A 2 -34.86 1.71 25.32
CA LYS A 2 -34.23 0.66 24.48
C LYS A 2 -34.54 0.75 22.98
N LYS A 3 -35.30 1.77 22.54
CA LYS A 3 -35.78 1.91 21.16
C LYS A 3 -35.07 3.00 20.34
N TYR A 4 -34.22 3.81 20.99
CA TYR A 4 -33.42 4.85 20.34
C TYR A 4 -31.97 4.43 20.03
N LEU A 5 -31.55 3.23 20.47
CA LEU A 5 -30.20 2.73 20.26
C LEU A 5 -29.95 2.20 18.83
N PHE A 6 -31.02 1.83 18.10
CA PHE A 6 -30.91 1.27 16.74
C PHE A 6 -30.97 2.32 15.62
N ILE A 7 -31.54 3.51 15.88
CA ILE A 7 -31.76 4.54 14.84
C ILE A 7 -30.57 5.51 14.75
N LEU A 8 -29.84 5.72 15.84
CA LEU A 8 -28.58 6.48 15.83
C LEU A 8 -27.40 5.70 15.22
N PHE A 9 -27.47 4.37 15.20
CA PHE A 9 -26.45 3.52 14.54
C PHE A 9 -26.69 3.37 13.03
N ALA A 10 -27.92 3.62 12.55
CA ALA A 10 -28.32 3.42 11.16
C ALA A 10 -28.42 4.71 10.34
N ILE A 11 -28.49 5.89 10.98
CA ILE A 11 -28.72 7.18 10.30
C ILE A 11 -27.73 8.24 10.81
N ALA A 12 -26.45 7.94 10.68
CA ALA A 12 -25.44 8.92 10.29
C ALA A 12 -24.57 8.29 9.18
N LEU A 13 -25.23 7.58 8.26
CA LEU A 13 -24.69 7.28 6.94
C LEU A 13 -24.58 8.61 6.19
N GLY A 14 -23.39 9.18 6.27
CA GLY A 14 -23.00 10.42 5.63
C GLY A 14 -21.51 10.43 5.37
N THR A 15 -20.98 9.34 4.82
CA THR A 15 -19.84 9.29 3.89
C THR A 15 -19.66 7.82 3.53
N THR A 16 -19.47 7.51 2.26
CA THR A 16 -18.59 6.40 1.90
C THR A 16 -17.23 6.78 2.47
N ALA A 17 -16.99 6.47 3.74
CA ALA A 17 -15.70 6.64 4.36
C ALA A 17 -14.77 5.67 3.61
N THR A 18 -14.08 6.20 2.61
CA THR A 18 -12.97 5.53 1.95
C THR A 18 -12.11 4.96 3.05
N ALA A 19 -12.07 3.63 3.17
CA ALA A 19 -11.33 2.96 4.21
C ALA A 19 -9.93 3.58 4.30
N GLN A 20 -9.56 4.14 5.46
CA GLN A 20 -8.20 4.59 5.64
C GLN A 20 -7.33 3.33 5.51
N LYS A 21 -6.37 3.37 4.60
CA LYS A 21 -5.48 2.23 4.35
C LYS A 21 -4.06 2.68 4.61
N LYS A 22 -3.33 1.84 5.32
CA LYS A 22 -1.94 2.09 5.66
C LYS A 22 -1.10 0.86 5.39
N LEU A 23 0.14 1.05 4.95
CA LEU A 23 1.17 0.00 4.93
C LEU A 23 2.29 0.47 5.83
N TYR A 24 2.65 -0.39 6.76
CA TYR A 24 3.82 -0.23 7.57
C TYR A 24 4.86 -1.25 7.12
N ILE A 25 6.09 -0.80 6.92
CA ILE A 25 7.23 -1.70 6.70
C ILE A 25 8.25 -1.41 7.81
N TYR A 26 8.54 -2.41 8.62
CA TYR A 26 9.49 -2.36 9.71
C TYR A 26 10.71 -3.23 9.39
N ASN A 27 11.90 -2.70 9.62
CA ASN A 27 13.14 -3.44 9.52
C ASN A 27 13.81 -3.55 10.90
N PHE A 28 13.76 -4.76 11.45
CA PHE A 28 14.44 -5.17 12.67
C PHE A 28 15.66 -6.05 12.39
N SER A 29 16.02 -6.24 11.12
CA SER A 29 17.22 -6.98 10.73
C SER A 29 18.50 -6.18 10.97
N ASP A 30 19.63 -6.89 10.91
CA ASP A 30 20.96 -6.28 10.97
C ASP A 30 21.42 -5.65 9.65
N TYR A 31 20.60 -5.71 8.60
CA TYR A 31 20.93 -5.25 7.26
C TYR A 31 20.01 -4.13 6.79
N ASP A 32 20.53 -3.21 5.99
CA ASP A 32 19.68 -2.26 5.29
C ASP A 32 18.87 -3.01 4.23
N VAL A 33 17.55 -2.84 4.26
CA VAL A 33 16.66 -3.45 3.29
C VAL A 33 16.25 -2.41 2.26
N THR A 34 16.31 -2.78 0.99
CA THR A 34 15.81 -1.94 -0.10
C THR A 34 14.49 -2.49 -0.60
N VAL A 35 13.48 -1.62 -0.70
CA VAL A 35 12.20 -1.92 -1.34
C VAL A 35 12.24 -1.33 -2.74
N SER A 36 12.25 -2.22 -3.74
CA SER A 36 12.40 -1.82 -5.14
C SER A 36 11.08 -1.58 -5.85
N ASP A 37 10.04 -2.34 -5.47
CA ASP A 37 8.70 -2.24 -6.05
C ASP A 37 7.63 -2.31 -4.94
N ILE A 38 6.59 -1.49 -5.07
CA ILE A 38 5.34 -1.65 -4.31
C ILE A 38 4.21 -1.65 -5.32
N MET A 39 3.42 -2.73 -5.35
CA MET A 39 2.26 -2.82 -6.22
C MET A 39 0.97 -2.83 -5.43
N THR A 40 -0.02 -2.15 -5.99
CA THR A 40 -1.43 -2.23 -5.61
C THR A 40 -2.22 -2.92 -6.71
N LYS A 41 -3.37 -3.49 -6.40
CA LYS A 41 -4.26 -4.10 -7.38
C LYS A 41 -5.72 -3.79 -7.12
N HIS A 42 -6.58 -3.95 -8.13
CA HIS A 42 -8.01 -3.88 -7.91
C HIS A 42 -8.51 -5.04 -7.04
N VAL A 43 -9.56 -4.80 -6.23
CA VAL A 43 -10.16 -5.82 -5.35
C VAL A 43 -10.65 -7.07 -6.10
N THR A 44 -11.02 -6.94 -7.37
CA THR A 44 -11.45 -8.06 -8.24
C THR A 44 -10.33 -8.68 -9.06
N ASN A 45 -9.07 -8.24 -8.88
CA ASN A 45 -7.91 -8.54 -9.75
C ASN A 45 -7.98 -7.93 -11.16
N ASP A 46 -8.92 -7.02 -11.42
CA ASP A 46 -8.97 -6.27 -12.68
C ASP A 46 -7.87 -5.20 -12.77
N TYR A 47 -7.64 -4.70 -13.98
CA TYR A 47 -6.82 -3.53 -14.24
C TYR A 47 -7.63 -2.23 -14.07
N PRO A 48 -6.99 -1.09 -13.75
CA PRO A 48 -5.55 -0.91 -13.63
C PRO A 48 -4.97 -1.37 -12.29
N THR A 49 -3.67 -1.69 -12.29
CA THR A 49 -2.84 -1.79 -11.08
C THR A 49 -1.90 -0.58 -11.02
N LEU A 50 -1.45 -0.22 -9.83
CA LEU A 50 -0.51 0.88 -9.64
C LEU A 50 0.80 0.35 -9.07
N LEU A 51 1.90 0.79 -9.67
CA LEU A 51 3.25 0.34 -9.35
C LEU A 51 4.10 1.55 -8.94
N TYR A 52 4.63 1.50 -7.73
CA TYR A 52 5.74 2.35 -7.32
C TYR A 52 7.03 1.60 -7.62
N ASN A 53 7.91 2.20 -8.42
CA ASN A 53 9.20 1.61 -8.79
C ASN A 53 10.31 2.67 -8.93
N TYR A 54 10.17 3.84 -8.30
CA TYR A 54 11.13 4.93 -8.46
C TYR A 54 11.13 5.99 -7.32
N PRO A 55 12.31 6.42 -6.82
CA PRO A 55 13.53 5.62 -6.63
C PRO A 55 13.31 4.51 -5.56
N TYR A 56 14.30 3.65 -5.31
CA TYR A 56 14.17 2.64 -4.24
C TYR A 56 14.01 3.29 -2.86
N ILE A 57 13.27 2.61 -1.98
CA ILE A 57 13.13 2.99 -0.59
C ILE A 57 14.11 2.14 0.22
N THR A 58 15.12 2.77 0.82
CA THR A 58 16.00 2.09 1.78
C THR A 58 15.42 2.23 3.19
N ILE A 59 15.26 1.11 3.88
CA ILE A 59 14.80 1.02 5.25
C ILE A 59 16.01 0.59 6.10
N PRO A 60 16.61 1.50 6.89
CA PRO A 60 17.82 1.20 7.65
C PRO A 60 17.65 0.05 8.64
N ALA A 61 18.74 -0.65 8.94
CA ALA A 61 18.79 -1.72 9.92
C ALA A 61 18.33 -1.31 11.34
N GLN A 62 17.99 -2.32 12.15
CA GLN A 62 17.73 -2.30 13.60
C GLN A 62 16.53 -1.50 14.13
N ILE A 63 16.10 -0.42 13.48
CA ILE A 63 14.87 0.34 13.84
C ILE A 63 14.22 1.09 12.67
N GLY A 64 14.67 0.85 11.43
CA GLY A 64 14.12 1.57 10.27
C GLY A 64 12.65 1.24 10.06
N SER A 65 11.85 2.27 9.74
CA SER A 65 10.45 2.07 9.38
C SER A 65 9.97 3.08 8.36
N ILE A 66 8.98 2.67 7.60
CA ILE A 66 8.25 3.54 6.70
C ILE A 66 6.75 3.28 6.86
N GLU A 67 6.00 4.37 7.01
CA GLU A 67 4.55 4.36 6.84
C GLU A 67 4.24 4.81 5.41
N LEU A 68 3.30 4.13 4.77
CA LEU A 68 2.61 4.63 3.61
C LEU A 68 1.14 4.79 3.95
N SER A 69 0.61 6.01 3.79
CA SER A 69 -0.80 6.29 4.08
C SER A 69 -1.43 7.18 3.02
N ASN A 70 -2.76 7.25 3.02
CA ASN A 70 -3.55 8.05 2.08
C ASN A 70 -3.83 9.48 2.59
N ASN A 71 -3.31 9.86 3.76
CA ASN A 71 -3.45 11.21 4.31
C ASN A 71 -2.48 12.19 3.66
N ILE A 72 -2.81 13.49 3.63
CA ILE A 72 -1.85 14.57 3.31
C ILE A 72 -1.01 14.83 4.57
N PRO A 73 0.26 14.43 4.65
CA PRO A 73 1.12 14.81 5.75
C PRO A 73 1.83 16.14 5.42
N THR A 74 2.29 16.84 6.45
CA THR A 74 3.13 18.05 6.34
C THR A 74 4.61 17.72 6.05
N THR A 75 4.97 16.44 6.12
CA THR A 75 6.28 15.85 5.79
C THR A 75 6.11 14.79 4.70
N PRO A 76 7.10 14.55 3.83
CA PRO A 76 6.97 13.57 2.76
C PRO A 76 6.94 12.15 3.35
N VAL A 77 5.74 11.63 3.51
CA VAL A 77 5.44 10.20 3.69
C VAL A 77 5.17 9.66 2.29
N PHE A 78 5.71 8.50 1.92
CA PHE A 78 5.39 7.86 0.64
C PHE A 78 3.89 7.50 0.67
N ARG A 79 3.05 8.09 -0.19
CA ARG A 79 1.59 7.92 -0.06
C ARG A 79 1.07 6.78 -0.92
N PHE A 80 0.00 6.14 -0.45
CA PHE A 80 -0.76 5.20 -1.28
C PHE A 80 -1.62 5.92 -2.32
N PRO A 81 -1.61 5.46 -3.58
CA PRO A 81 -2.27 6.15 -4.68
C PRO A 81 -3.72 5.68 -4.88
N PHE A 82 -4.49 5.35 -3.85
CA PHE A 82 -5.89 4.93 -4.03
C PHE A 82 -6.85 5.58 -3.02
N GLN A 83 -8.07 5.84 -3.49
CA GLN A 83 -9.19 6.44 -2.75
C GLN A 83 -8.76 7.55 -1.77
N SER A 84 -8.00 8.52 -2.28
CA SER A 84 -7.54 9.68 -1.52
C SER A 84 -8.02 10.97 -2.17
N THR A 85 -8.44 11.93 -1.36
CA THR A 85 -8.72 13.31 -1.78
C THR A 85 -7.49 14.21 -1.67
N ALA A 86 -6.33 13.63 -1.34
CA ALA A 86 -5.03 14.30 -1.29
C ALA A 86 -4.51 14.70 -2.68
N TYR A 87 -3.57 15.65 -2.73
CA TYR A 87 -2.79 15.92 -3.94
C TYR A 87 -2.05 14.66 -4.40
N PRO A 88 -1.93 14.45 -5.72
CA PRO A 88 -1.36 13.23 -6.27
C PRO A 88 0.13 13.13 -5.97
N VAL A 89 0.62 11.89 -6.04
CA VAL A 89 2.02 11.50 -5.81
C VAL A 89 2.50 11.00 -7.16
N ASP A 90 3.35 11.80 -7.80
CA ASP A 90 3.73 11.59 -9.20
C ASP A 90 4.64 10.36 -9.34
N GLU A 91 5.17 9.80 -8.26
CA GLU A 91 6.10 8.66 -8.23
C GLU A 91 5.46 7.29 -8.57
N TRP A 92 4.16 7.24 -8.88
CA TRP A 92 3.45 6.00 -9.22
C TRP A 92 3.19 5.86 -10.71
N GLY A 93 3.49 4.68 -11.24
CA GLY A 93 3.12 4.22 -12.57
C GLY A 93 1.77 3.49 -12.60
N ARG A 94 1.20 3.35 -13.81
CA ARG A 94 -0.07 2.63 -14.04
C ARG A 94 0.16 1.45 -14.97
N CYS A 95 -0.30 0.28 -14.57
CA CYS A 95 -0.46 -0.85 -15.46
C CYS A 95 -1.91 -0.99 -15.87
N THR A 96 -2.16 -1.11 -17.17
CA THR A 96 -3.50 -1.30 -17.74
C THR A 96 -3.74 -2.72 -18.21
N SER A 97 -2.69 -3.56 -18.23
CA SER A 97 -2.77 -4.99 -18.45
C SER A 97 -1.54 -5.69 -17.85
N ALA A 98 -1.49 -7.03 -17.95
CA ALA A 98 -0.37 -7.84 -17.46
C ALA A 98 0.95 -7.55 -18.20
N THR A 99 0.86 -6.95 -19.38
CA THR A 99 2.00 -6.68 -20.26
C THR A 99 2.23 -5.19 -20.48
N ILE A 100 1.30 -4.34 -20.07
CA ILE A 100 1.36 -2.89 -20.29
C ILE A 100 1.42 -2.20 -18.92
N CYS A 101 2.63 -1.80 -18.55
CA CYS A 101 2.93 -1.00 -17.37
C CYS A 101 3.71 0.25 -17.77
N SER A 102 3.21 1.42 -17.39
CA SER A 102 4.02 2.64 -17.39
C SER A 102 4.91 2.60 -16.16
N THR A 103 6.23 2.54 -16.35
CA THR A 103 7.24 2.72 -15.30
C THR A 103 7.58 4.19 -15.09
N ASN A 104 7.00 5.09 -15.88
CA ASN A 104 7.15 6.53 -15.71
C ASN A 104 6.09 7.07 -14.73
N PRO A 105 6.47 8.06 -13.90
CA PRO A 105 5.55 8.93 -13.18
C PRO A 105 4.30 9.31 -13.99
N LEU A 106 3.11 9.07 -13.42
CA LEU A 106 1.88 9.56 -14.01
C LEU A 106 1.84 11.08 -13.95
N ALA A 107 1.34 11.72 -15.02
CA ALA A 107 0.99 13.14 -14.93
C ALA A 107 -0.03 13.36 -13.81
N ALA A 108 0.13 14.42 -13.02
CA ALA A 108 -0.67 14.71 -11.82
C ALA A 108 -2.20 14.59 -12.04
N SER A 109 -2.73 15.01 -13.20
CA SER A 109 -4.15 14.88 -13.53
C SER A 109 -4.62 13.43 -13.69
N VAL A 110 -3.77 12.56 -14.23
CA VAL A 110 -4.05 11.12 -14.40
C VAL A 110 -3.89 10.38 -13.06
N ALA A 111 -2.88 10.76 -12.27
CA ALA A 111 -2.70 10.25 -10.91
C ALA A 111 -3.93 10.59 -10.05
N MET A 112 -4.41 11.84 -10.09
CA MET A 112 -5.62 12.28 -9.40
C MET A 112 -6.87 11.49 -9.83
N ALA A 113 -7.08 11.31 -11.14
CA ALA A 113 -8.22 10.55 -11.66
C ALA A 113 -8.19 9.07 -11.22
N THR A 114 -7.00 8.50 -11.10
CA THR A 114 -6.84 7.11 -10.66
C THR A 114 -7.03 6.96 -9.15
N GLN A 115 -6.61 7.96 -8.38
CA GLN A 115 -6.74 8.02 -6.92
C GLN A 115 -8.16 8.30 -6.43
N THR A 116 -8.91 9.20 -7.08
CA THR A 116 -10.20 9.67 -6.55
C THR A 116 -11.41 8.87 -7.04
N ASN A 117 -11.24 8.06 -8.09
CA ASN A 117 -12.35 7.30 -8.65
C ASN A 117 -12.64 6.04 -7.84
N ALA A 118 -13.84 5.97 -7.27
CA ALA A 118 -14.30 4.82 -6.48
C ALA A 118 -14.29 3.49 -7.27
N ALA A 119 -14.45 3.54 -8.60
CA ALA A 119 -14.34 2.38 -9.48
C ALA A 119 -12.90 1.82 -9.57
N ASN A 120 -11.90 2.55 -9.08
CA ASN A 120 -10.51 2.09 -8.97
C ASN A 120 -10.20 1.70 -7.52
N ALA A 121 -11.03 0.89 -6.88
CA ALA A 121 -10.78 0.43 -5.52
C ALA A 121 -9.55 -0.48 -5.47
N GLN A 122 -8.37 0.10 -5.24
CA GLN A 122 -7.12 -0.66 -5.12
C GLN A 122 -6.86 -1.10 -3.68
N VAL A 123 -6.16 -2.23 -3.52
CA VAL A 123 -5.63 -2.77 -2.27
C VAL A 123 -4.13 -3.02 -2.43
N PHE A 124 -3.40 -3.12 -1.33
CA PHE A 124 -2.00 -3.57 -1.37
C PHE A 124 -1.93 -4.97 -2.01
N HIS A 125 -0.96 -5.17 -2.90
CA HIS A 125 -0.72 -6.43 -3.58
C HIS A 125 0.56 -7.05 -3.07
N TYR A 126 1.71 -6.42 -3.32
CA TYR A 126 3.01 -6.92 -2.90
C TYR A 126 4.03 -5.81 -2.75
N ILE A 127 5.09 -6.12 -2.00
CA ILE A 127 6.38 -5.45 -2.09
C ILE A 127 7.43 -6.39 -2.69
N LYS A 128 8.40 -5.81 -3.40
CA LYS A 128 9.66 -6.47 -3.73
C LYS A 128 10.73 -5.86 -2.86
N TYR A 129 11.42 -6.68 -2.09
CA TYR A 129 12.53 -6.21 -1.27
C TYR A 129 13.78 -7.07 -1.46
N ASP A 130 14.94 -6.47 -1.16
CA ASP A 130 16.28 -7.01 -1.31
C ASP A 130 17.14 -6.63 -0.09
N ASP A 131 17.89 -7.60 0.43
CA ASP A 131 18.77 -7.47 1.60
C ASP A 131 20.27 -7.30 1.24
N GLY A 132 20.55 -7.03 -0.03
CA GLY A 132 21.88 -6.92 -0.62
C GLY A 132 22.46 -8.26 -1.09
N ALA A 133 21.92 -9.40 -0.65
CA ALA A 133 22.37 -10.74 -1.04
C ALA A 133 21.33 -11.49 -1.88
N GLY A 134 20.04 -11.19 -1.69
CA GLY A 134 18.95 -11.75 -2.47
C GLY A 134 17.73 -10.85 -2.49
N ALA A 135 16.84 -11.10 -3.45
CA ALA A 135 15.57 -10.38 -3.59
C ALA A 135 14.40 -11.36 -3.61
N GLY A 136 13.24 -10.90 -3.14
CA GLY A 136 12.00 -11.65 -3.28
C GLY A 136 10.75 -10.78 -3.13
N LEU A 137 9.59 -11.44 -3.13
CA LEU A 137 8.27 -10.81 -3.16
C LEU A 137 7.43 -11.27 -1.98
N LEU A 138 6.72 -10.32 -1.35
CA LEU A 138 5.88 -10.55 -0.17
C LEU A 138 4.56 -9.79 -0.31
N GLY A 139 3.40 -10.42 -0.02
CA GLY A 139 2.12 -9.72 -0.13
C GLY A 139 0.83 -10.57 -0.15
N THR A 140 -0.28 -9.88 -0.39
CA THR A 140 -1.63 -10.29 0.03
C THR A 140 -2.30 -11.25 -0.96
N ARG A 141 -2.24 -10.95 -2.27
CA ARG A 141 -2.91 -11.65 -3.40
C ARG A 141 -2.58 -10.94 -4.73
N PRO A 142 -2.58 -11.55 -5.94
CA PRO A 142 -1.89 -12.76 -6.33
C PRO A 142 -0.37 -12.52 -6.38
N LEU A 143 0.25 -12.64 -5.22
CA LEU A 143 1.50 -13.38 -4.98
C LEU A 143 1.38 -14.17 -3.67
N GLY A 144 0.52 -13.77 -2.72
CA GLY A 144 -0.02 -14.65 -1.67
C GLY A 144 1.00 -15.21 -0.68
N VAL A 145 2.20 -14.62 -0.66
CA VAL A 145 3.30 -15.01 0.22
C VAL A 145 3.19 -14.15 1.49
N THR A 146 2.90 -14.79 2.62
CA THR A 146 2.84 -14.15 3.94
C THR A 146 4.16 -14.22 4.71
N GLU A 147 5.08 -15.09 4.28
CA GLU A 147 6.43 -15.23 4.83
C GLU A 147 7.42 -15.42 3.68
N LEU A 148 8.50 -14.67 3.68
CA LEU A 148 9.59 -14.78 2.72
C LEU A 148 10.91 -14.89 3.47
N VAL A 149 11.64 -15.97 3.22
CA VAL A 149 12.98 -16.22 3.77
C VAL A 149 14.02 -15.95 2.69
N LEU A 150 14.89 -14.97 2.95
CA LEU A 150 16.07 -14.63 2.15
C LEU A 150 17.34 -15.11 2.87
N PRO A 151 18.52 -15.05 2.23
CA PRO A 151 19.75 -15.54 2.83
C PRO A 151 20.07 -14.95 4.22
N ASN A 152 19.77 -13.67 4.44
CA ASN A 152 20.10 -12.98 5.69
C ASN A 152 18.92 -12.37 6.42
N THR A 153 17.73 -12.37 5.81
CA THR A 153 16.54 -11.70 6.36
C THR A 153 15.29 -12.56 6.22
N ILE A 154 14.32 -12.37 7.11
CA ILE A 154 13.00 -12.99 7.04
C ILE A 154 11.93 -11.90 7.09
N GLY A 155 11.08 -11.85 6.06
CA GLY A 155 9.96 -10.91 5.98
C GLY A 155 8.62 -11.59 6.22
N TYR A 156 7.79 -11.00 7.06
CA TYR A 156 6.41 -11.40 7.35
C TYR A 156 5.42 -10.35 6.89
N TYR A 157 4.26 -10.77 6.41
CA TYR A 157 3.18 -9.90 5.99
C TYR A 157 1.86 -10.26 6.69
N GLU A 158 1.18 -9.24 7.22
CA GLU A 158 -0.12 -9.36 7.88
C GLU A 158 -1.10 -8.25 7.45
N GLU A 159 -2.40 -8.58 7.45
CA GLU A 159 -3.51 -7.65 7.22
C GLU A 159 -4.38 -7.54 8.47
N PHE A 160 -4.59 -6.32 8.95
CA PHE A 160 -5.47 -6.01 10.07
C PHE A 160 -6.65 -5.17 9.60
N VAL A 161 -7.87 -5.63 9.88
CA VAL A 161 -9.10 -4.91 9.53
C VAL A 161 -9.85 -4.56 10.80
N THR A 162 -9.98 -3.26 11.09
CA THR A 162 -10.71 -2.75 12.25
C THR A 162 -11.71 -1.67 11.82
N GLY A 163 -13.00 -2.02 11.81
CA GLY A 163 -14.04 -1.11 11.32
C GLY A 163 -13.84 -0.77 9.85
N THR A 164 -13.58 0.50 9.55
CA THR A 164 -13.27 0.99 8.20
C THR A 164 -11.76 1.17 7.95
N LEU A 165 -10.90 0.93 8.95
CA LEU A 165 -9.45 1.00 8.79
C LEU A 165 -8.91 -0.37 8.34
N ILE A 166 -8.02 -0.36 7.34
CA ILE A 166 -7.28 -1.54 6.91
C ILE A 166 -5.78 -1.22 7.00
N GLU A 167 -5.05 -1.98 7.81
CA GLU A 167 -3.61 -1.84 7.97
C GLU A 167 -2.92 -3.07 7.40
N TYR A 168 -1.96 -2.83 6.52
CA TYR A 168 -1.04 -3.82 6.00
C TYR A 168 0.28 -3.65 6.76
N VAL A 169 0.85 -4.73 7.26
CA VAL A 169 2.10 -4.68 8.00
C VAL A 169 3.08 -5.65 7.37
N VAL A 170 4.28 -5.17 7.11
CA VAL A 170 5.44 -5.97 6.76
C VAL A 170 6.48 -5.81 7.84
N VAL A 171 6.98 -6.92 8.37
CA VAL A 171 8.03 -6.95 9.39
C VAL A 171 9.20 -7.77 8.88
N ILE A 172 10.40 -7.20 8.90
CA ILE A 172 11.63 -7.84 8.43
C ILE A 172 12.57 -8.04 9.62
N PHE A 173 13.10 -9.25 9.79
CA PHE A 173 14.06 -9.64 10.82
C PHE A 173 15.37 -10.11 10.20
#